data_AF-I9Q0R8-F1
#
_entry.id   AF-I9Q0R8-F1
#
_cell.length_a   1.000
_cell.length_b   1.000
_cell.length_c   1.000
_cell.angle_alpha   90.00
_cell.angle_beta   90.00
_cell.angle_gamma   90.00
#
_symmetry.space_group_name_H-M   'P 1'
#
loop_
_entity.id
_entity.type
_entity.pdbx_description
1 polymer ?
#
loop_
_entity_poly.entity_id
_entity_poly.type
_entity_poly.pdbx_seq_one_letter_code
_entity_poly.pdbx_strand_id
1 'polypeptide(L)'
;ALGRFTAVDPLTEKYYEMSPYTYCGNNPIKYIDPTGMFYTGYTVNEKGHIKIVSDEGGNYYDVLYNESSYSVKTVKNYDTSGDKTGIKISKGILNERAGASRNMSAKTMKGPYLDVEGHKTGRSYANHSYEIRSDKESLALMNFLDKNTSVEWANTLMKDTQDNSVNLLSTSHHETTVEGGSHQISKYINKGFQVIRADHIHPTPGAIGPSGEKGDMGHAANILKHSPNAIFRILNQGRYYTYKP
;
A
#
# COMPACT_ATOMS: atom_id res chain seq x y z
N ALA A 1 6.18 -26.80 31.20
CA ALA A 1 5.28 -25.86 30.50
C ALA A 1 4.27 -26.65 29.66
N LEU A 2 3.03 -26.16 29.47
CA LEU A 2 1.90 -26.89 28.85
C LEU A 2 1.69 -26.63 27.34
N GLY A 3 2.54 -25.83 26.69
CA GLY A 3 2.43 -25.55 25.25
C GLY A 3 1.13 -24.85 24.83
N ARG A 4 0.55 -24.04 25.71
CA ARG A 4 -0.71 -23.30 25.53
C ARG A 4 -0.61 -21.93 26.18
N PHE A 5 -1.48 -20.98 25.82
CA PHE A 5 -1.53 -19.70 26.51
C PHE A 5 -1.99 -19.90 27.97
N THR A 6 -1.46 -19.06 28.88
CA THR A 6 -1.86 -19.04 30.30
C THR A 6 -3.04 -18.09 30.56
N ALA A 7 -3.41 -17.30 29.55
CA ALA A 7 -4.57 -16.42 29.52
C ALA A 7 -5.36 -16.68 28.23
N VAL A 8 -6.60 -16.20 28.18
CA VAL A 8 -7.45 -16.29 26.97
C VAL A 8 -6.76 -15.56 25.80
N ASP A 9 -6.67 -16.24 24.67
CA ASP A 9 -6.16 -15.73 23.40
C ASP A 9 -7.02 -14.52 22.96
N PRO A 10 -6.42 -13.34 22.74
CA PRO A 10 -7.10 -12.14 22.24
C PRO A 10 -7.86 -12.32 20.91
N LEU A 11 -7.60 -13.39 20.17
CA LEU A 11 -8.24 -13.73 18.90
C LEU A 11 -9.27 -14.86 19.00
N THR A 12 -9.58 -15.33 20.21
CA THR A 12 -10.57 -16.40 20.48
C THR A 12 -11.88 -16.21 19.71
N GLU A 13 -12.42 -14.99 19.68
CA GLU A 13 -13.72 -14.70 19.04
C GLU A 13 -13.71 -14.83 17.50
N LYS A 14 -12.53 -14.97 16.89
CA LYS A 14 -12.41 -15.26 15.45
C LYS A 14 -12.41 -16.76 15.14
N TYR A 15 -12.26 -17.61 16.16
CA TYR A 15 -12.08 -19.05 16.01
C TYR A 15 -12.86 -19.80 17.11
N TYR A 16 -14.19 -19.75 17.03
CA TYR A 16 -15.09 -20.37 18.02
C TYR A 16 -14.89 -21.89 18.15
N GLU A 17 -14.38 -22.53 17.10
CA GLU A 17 -14.06 -23.95 17.05
C GLU A 17 -12.77 -24.33 17.80
N MET A 18 -11.94 -23.36 18.19
CA MET A 18 -10.69 -23.60 18.90
C MET A 18 -10.80 -23.23 20.38
N SER A 19 -10.08 -23.94 21.25
CA SER A 19 -10.00 -23.57 22.65
C SER A 19 -9.38 -22.18 22.79
N PRO A 20 -9.88 -21.32 23.71
CA PRO A 20 -9.34 -19.98 23.94
C PRO A 20 -7.89 -19.97 24.43
N TYR A 21 -7.27 -21.13 24.68
CA TYR A 21 -5.88 -21.24 25.12
C TYR A 21 -4.99 -21.89 24.05
N THR A 22 -5.53 -22.18 22.86
CA THR A 22 -4.82 -22.90 21.79
C THR A 22 -3.63 -22.07 21.30
N TYR A 23 -2.42 -22.60 21.42
CA TYR A 23 -1.22 -21.98 20.86
C TYR A 23 -1.01 -22.42 19.41
N CYS A 24 -0.78 -21.48 18.49
CA CYS A 24 -0.42 -21.75 17.08
C CYS A 24 -1.41 -22.66 16.33
N GLY A 25 -2.69 -22.67 16.71
CA GLY A 25 -3.70 -23.58 16.12
C GLY A 25 -3.31 -25.06 16.26
N ASN A 26 -2.62 -25.43 17.34
CA ASN A 26 -2.01 -26.75 17.58
C ASN A 26 -0.96 -27.18 16.53
N ASN A 27 -0.36 -26.24 15.78
CA ASN A 27 0.73 -26.52 14.85
C ASN A 27 1.97 -25.63 15.10
N PRO A 28 2.63 -25.77 16.27
CA PRO A 28 3.79 -24.96 16.66
C PRO A 28 5.09 -25.31 15.90
N ILE A 29 5.08 -26.37 15.08
CA ILE A 29 6.20 -26.69 14.19
C ILE A 29 6.22 -25.74 12.99
N LYS A 30 5.03 -25.34 12.52
CA LYS A 30 4.85 -24.48 11.36
C LYS A 30 4.67 -23.00 11.74
N TYR A 31 4.05 -22.73 12.88
CA TYR A 31 3.71 -21.39 13.32
C TYR A 31 4.36 -21.06 14.65
N ILE A 32 4.73 -19.80 14.83
CA ILE A 32 5.22 -19.23 16.08
C ILE A 32 4.37 -18.00 16.33
N ASP A 33 3.64 -17.98 17.44
CA ASP A 33 2.78 -16.86 17.83
C ASP A 33 3.24 -16.29 19.17
N PRO A 34 4.19 -15.34 19.18
CA PRO A 34 4.76 -14.84 20.43
C PRO A 34 3.77 -14.08 21.32
N THR A 35 2.68 -13.53 20.75
CA THR A 35 1.81 -12.56 21.44
C THR A 35 0.32 -12.90 21.44
N GLY A 36 -0.11 -13.94 20.72
CA GLY A 36 -1.53 -14.28 20.56
C GLY A 36 -2.27 -13.28 19.68
N MET A 37 -1.57 -12.49 18.87
CA MET A 37 -2.14 -11.38 18.10
C MET A 37 -1.65 -11.37 16.65
N PHE A 38 -2.49 -10.86 15.76
CA PHE A 38 -2.10 -10.58 14.38
C PHE A 38 -1.05 -9.47 14.34
N TYR A 39 -0.10 -9.57 13.41
CA TYR A 39 0.89 -8.53 13.22
C TYR A 39 0.23 -7.28 12.63
N THR A 40 0.52 -6.12 13.22
CA THR A 40 -0.08 -4.83 12.84
C THR A 40 0.91 -3.67 12.83
N GLY A 41 2.14 -3.90 13.28
CA GLY A 41 3.25 -2.96 13.11
C GLY A 41 4.10 -3.34 11.91
N TYR A 42 4.27 -2.40 11.00
CA TYR A 42 4.99 -2.57 9.74
C TYR A 42 6.03 -1.48 9.55
N THR A 43 7.13 -1.76 8.86
CA THR A 43 8.05 -0.71 8.37
C THR A 43 8.05 -0.65 6.86
N VAL A 44 8.19 0.56 6.30
CA VAL A 44 8.52 0.80 4.89
C VAL A 44 9.97 1.28 4.79
N ASN A 45 10.73 0.72 3.86
CA ASN A 45 12.09 1.18 3.58
C ASN A 45 12.15 2.18 2.42
N GLU A 46 13.33 2.71 2.14
CA GLU A 46 13.52 3.71 1.08
C GLU A 46 13.10 3.21 -0.31
N LYS A 47 13.07 1.90 -0.55
CA LYS A 47 12.62 1.31 -1.82
C LYS A 47 11.13 0.94 -1.81
N GLY A 48 10.38 1.40 -0.81
CA GLY A 48 8.95 1.15 -0.68
C GLY A 48 8.60 -0.27 -0.25
N HIS A 49 9.58 -1.10 0.13
CA HIS A 49 9.28 -2.45 0.62
C HIS A 49 8.75 -2.40 2.04
N ILE A 50 7.62 -3.07 2.25
CA ILE A 50 6.96 -3.13 3.55
C ILE A 50 7.19 -4.50 4.19
N LYS A 51 7.54 -4.53 5.47
CA LYS A 51 7.72 -5.77 6.26
C LYS A 51 7.07 -5.64 7.64
N ILE A 52 6.74 -6.77 8.24
CA ILE A 52 6.25 -6.86 9.62
C ILE A 52 7.39 -6.59 10.61
N VAL A 53 7.10 -5.87 11.69
CA VAL A 53 8.06 -5.61 12.79
C VAL A 53 7.48 -5.77 14.19
N SER A 54 6.17 -5.64 14.37
CA SER A 54 5.51 -5.78 15.68
C SER A 54 4.01 -6.03 15.54
N ASP A 55 3.34 -6.13 16.69
CA ASP A 55 1.89 -6.19 16.87
C ASP A 55 1.32 -4.85 17.37
N GLU A 56 2.03 -3.73 17.12
CA GLU A 56 1.54 -2.41 17.51
C GLU A 56 0.22 -2.09 16.82
N GLY A 57 -0.77 -1.63 17.58
CA GLY A 57 -2.15 -1.42 17.11
C GLY A 57 -3.08 -2.61 17.36
N GLY A 58 -2.53 -3.80 17.61
CA GLY A 58 -3.27 -5.00 18.00
C GLY A 58 -4.48 -5.28 17.10
N ASN A 59 -5.67 -5.39 17.69
CA ASN A 59 -6.89 -5.69 16.94
C ASN A 59 -7.56 -4.49 16.24
N TYR A 60 -7.06 -3.28 16.43
CA TYR A 60 -7.82 -2.06 16.12
C TYR A 60 -7.34 -1.33 14.86
N TYR A 61 -6.04 -1.28 14.62
CA TYR A 61 -5.45 -0.52 13.51
C TYR A 61 -4.07 -1.07 13.16
N ASP A 62 -3.57 -0.69 11.99
CA ASP A 62 -2.18 -0.95 11.59
C ASP A 62 -1.33 0.32 11.82
N VAL A 63 -0.02 0.15 11.97
CA VAL A 63 0.94 1.25 12.02
C VAL A 63 2.05 0.99 11.02
N LEU A 64 2.32 1.97 10.15
CA LEU A 64 3.42 1.94 9.20
C LEU A 64 4.52 2.92 9.64
N TYR A 65 5.71 2.42 9.89
CA TYR A 65 6.88 3.19 10.31
C TYR A 65 7.86 3.38 9.17
N ASN A 66 8.66 4.46 9.22
CA ASN A 66 9.89 4.53 8.45
C ASN A 66 10.89 3.53 9.05
N GLU A 67 11.39 2.60 8.23
CA GLU A 67 12.36 1.58 8.63
C GLU A 67 13.62 2.17 9.26
N SER A 68 14.17 3.27 8.72
CA SER A 68 15.42 3.86 9.21
C SER A 68 15.28 4.51 10.58
N SER A 69 14.07 4.93 10.95
CA SER A 69 13.76 5.59 12.23
C SER A 69 13.08 4.66 13.23
N TYR A 70 12.79 3.41 12.85
CA TYR A 70 12.08 2.47 13.69
C TYR A 70 12.99 1.90 14.78
N SER A 71 12.53 2.00 16.03
CA SER A 71 13.19 1.44 17.20
C SER A 71 12.18 1.26 18.32
N VAL A 72 12.56 0.51 19.36
CA VAL A 72 11.75 0.36 20.59
C VAL A 72 11.40 1.72 21.22
N LYS A 73 12.27 2.73 21.08
CA LYS A 73 12.05 4.08 21.62
C LYS A 73 11.05 4.91 20.79
N THR A 74 10.95 4.64 19.48
CA THR A 74 10.12 5.39 18.54
C THR A 74 8.81 4.67 18.21
N VAL A 75 8.56 3.48 18.77
CA VAL A 75 7.37 2.66 18.47
C VAL A 75 6.05 3.40 18.73
N LYS A 76 5.98 4.33 19.69
CA LYS A 76 4.78 5.14 19.96
C LYS A 76 4.77 6.49 19.24
N ASN A 77 5.80 6.79 18.43
CA ASN A 77 5.89 8.04 17.68
C ASN A 77 5.18 7.92 16.33
N TYR A 78 3.85 7.85 16.39
CA TYR A 78 2.97 7.86 15.23
C TYR A 78 1.69 8.65 15.51
N ASP A 79 1.01 9.06 14.44
CA ASP A 79 -0.33 9.62 14.45
C ASP A 79 -0.99 9.40 13.08
N THR A 80 -2.06 10.10 12.75
CA THR A 80 -2.77 9.95 11.46
C THR A 80 -2.37 11.00 10.41
N SER A 81 -1.39 11.87 10.70
CA SER A 81 -1.00 12.97 9.81
C SER A 81 -0.03 12.55 8.70
N GLY A 82 0.84 11.58 9.01
CA GLY A 82 1.99 11.22 8.17
C GLY A 82 3.24 12.08 8.41
N ASP A 83 3.27 12.91 9.46
CA ASP A 83 4.40 13.79 9.80
C ASP A 83 5.39 13.18 10.80
N LYS A 84 4.99 12.14 11.54
CA LYS A 84 5.83 11.45 12.53
C LYS A 84 6.63 10.31 11.89
N THR A 85 7.46 9.64 12.70
CA THR A 85 8.24 8.46 12.27
C THR A 85 7.38 7.25 11.91
N GLY A 86 6.10 7.25 12.28
CA GLY A 86 5.10 6.32 11.78
C GLY A 86 3.74 6.97 11.57
N ILE A 87 2.89 6.26 10.84
CA ILE A 87 1.50 6.64 10.56
C ILE A 87 0.56 5.50 10.98
N LYS A 88 -0.46 5.83 11.76
CA LYS A 88 -1.58 4.95 12.09
C LYS A 88 -2.56 4.93 10.92
N ILE A 89 -2.93 3.74 10.48
CA ILE A 89 -3.85 3.50 9.36
C ILE A 89 -4.88 2.43 9.72
N SER A 90 -5.97 2.41 8.95
CA SER A 90 -7.05 1.44 9.10
C SER A 90 -6.52 0.01 8.94
N LYS A 91 -7.00 -0.88 9.81
CA LYS A 91 -6.59 -2.28 9.82
C LYS A 91 -6.92 -2.96 8.50
N GLY A 92 -5.97 -3.74 7.98
CA GLY A 92 -6.17 -4.60 6.81
C GLY A 92 -5.88 -3.92 5.47
N ILE A 93 -5.44 -2.66 5.47
CA ILE A 93 -4.80 -2.06 4.29
C ILE A 93 -3.52 -2.84 3.98
N LEU A 94 -2.72 -3.12 5.02
CA LEU A 94 -1.54 -3.99 4.95
C LEU A 94 -1.94 -5.40 5.41
N ASN A 95 -1.49 -6.42 4.69
CA ASN A 95 -1.95 -7.79 4.91
C ASN A 95 -0.78 -8.77 5.04
N GLU A 96 -0.57 -9.29 6.25
CA GLU A 96 0.39 -10.35 6.59
C GLU A 96 0.24 -11.63 5.77
N ARG A 97 -0.97 -12.00 5.36
CA ARG A 97 -1.21 -13.19 4.52
C ARG A 97 -0.83 -12.96 3.07
N ALA A 98 -0.59 -11.71 2.67
CA ALA A 98 -0.32 -11.35 1.29
C ALA A 98 1.16 -11.34 0.89
N GLY A 99 2.10 -11.51 1.83
CA GLY A 99 3.52 -11.51 1.53
C GLY A 99 4.35 -12.26 2.56
N ALA A 100 5.10 -13.28 2.12
CA ALA A 100 5.83 -14.18 3.00
C ALA A 100 7.13 -13.61 3.63
N SER A 101 7.49 -12.34 3.38
CA SER A 101 8.66 -11.65 4.01
C SER A 101 8.81 -10.18 3.58
N ARG A 102 8.29 -9.79 2.41
CA ARG A 102 8.30 -8.41 1.90
C ARG A 102 7.04 -8.18 1.06
N ASN A 103 6.53 -6.95 1.15
CA ASN A 103 5.35 -6.43 0.44
C ASN A 103 4.03 -7.00 0.97
N MET A 104 3.29 -6.15 1.68
CA MET A 104 2.07 -6.52 2.41
C MET A 104 0.78 -6.33 1.58
N SER A 105 0.88 -6.45 0.26
CA SER A 105 -0.22 -6.17 -0.68
C SER A 105 -0.92 -7.45 -1.13
N ALA A 106 -2.21 -7.56 -0.81
CA ALA A 106 -3.07 -8.64 -1.34
C ALA A 106 -3.36 -8.49 -2.84
N LYS A 107 -3.05 -7.33 -3.44
CA LYS A 107 -3.24 -7.03 -4.86
C LYS A 107 -1.89 -6.90 -5.54
N THR A 108 -1.18 -8.01 -5.59
CA THR A 108 0.08 -8.12 -6.32
C THR A 108 -0.17 -8.49 -7.78
N MET A 109 0.50 -7.80 -8.69
CA MET A 109 0.62 -8.17 -10.10
C MET A 109 2.08 -8.41 -10.44
N LYS A 110 2.36 -9.45 -11.22
CA LYS A 110 3.70 -9.73 -11.78
C LYS A 110 3.54 -10.19 -13.21
N GLY A 111 4.45 -9.79 -14.08
CA GLY A 111 4.42 -10.22 -15.47
C GLY A 111 5.76 -10.05 -16.18
N PRO A 112 6.03 -10.83 -17.23
CA PRO A 112 7.17 -10.58 -18.11
C PRO A 112 6.88 -9.39 -19.03
N TYR A 113 7.93 -8.67 -19.41
CA TYR A 113 7.87 -7.79 -20.57
C TYR A 113 7.97 -8.62 -21.85
N LEU A 114 7.07 -8.35 -22.79
CA LEU A 114 7.05 -8.97 -24.11
C LEU A 114 7.52 -7.97 -25.17
N ASP A 115 8.18 -8.47 -26.22
CA ASP A 115 8.46 -7.69 -27.42
C ASP A 115 7.20 -7.53 -28.29
N VAL A 116 7.33 -6.83 -29.42
CA VAL A 116 6.22 -6.57 -30.35
C VAL A 116 5.63 -7.83 -30.97
N GLU A 117 6.39 -8.94 -30.99
CA GLU A 117 5.99 -10.25 -31.50
C GLU A 117 5.46 -11.17 -30.38
N GLY A 118 5.43 -10.69 -29.13
CA GLY A 118 4.93 -11.43 -27.98
C GLY A 118 5.97 -12.34 -27.30
N HIS A 119 7.26 -12.26 -27.66
CA HIS A 119 8.31 -13.03 -27.00
C HIS A 119 8.79 -12.36 -25.71
N LYS A 120 9.17 -13.18 -24.72
CA LYS A 120 9.70 -12.67 -23.44
C LYS A 120 11.04 -11.98 -23.65
N THR A 121 11.15 -10.76 -23.15
CA THR A 121 12.39 -9.96 -23.20
C THR A 121 13.41 -10.33 -22.11
N GLY A 122 13.04 -11.22 -21.18
CA GLY A 122 13.83 -11.54 -19.98
C GLY A 122 13.67 -10.55 -18.82
N ARG A 123 13.04 -9.38 -19.05
CA ARG A 123 12.64 -8.45 -17.99
C ARG A 123 11.28 -8.83 -17.41
N SER A 124 11.07 -8.53 -16.12
CA SER A 124 9.79 -8.67 -15.44
C SER A 124 9.44 -7.41 -14.67
N TYR A 125 8.15 -7.12 -14.57
CA TYR A 125 7.62 -6.06 -13.70
C TYR A 125 6.85 -6.68 -12.53
N ALA A 126 6.73 -5.90 -11.45
CA ALA A 126 5.84 -6.18 -10.35
C ALA A 126 5.13 -4.89 -9.93
N ASN A 127 3.87 -5.01 -9.53
CA ASN A 127 3.09 -3.93 -8.95
C ASN A 127 2.43 -4.43 -7.67
N HIS A 128 2.53 -3.65 -6.60
CA HIS A 128 1.80 -3.87 -5.36
C HIS A 128 0.77 -2.75 -5.20
N SER A 129 -0.49 -3.13 -4.99
CA SER A 129 -1.57 -2.15 -4.79
C SER A 129 -2.33 -2.38 -3.48
N TYR A 130 -2.88 -1.31 -2.93
CA TYR A 130 -3.55 -1.29 -1.64
C TYR A 130 -4.87 -0.53 -1.81
N GLU A 131 -5.98 -1.12 -1.37
CA GLU A 131 -7.27 -0.45 -1.35
C GLU A 131 -7.42 0.34 -0.06
N ILE A 132 -7.74 1.62 -0.18
CA ILE A 132 -7.96 2.51 0.95
C ILE A 132 -9.33 3.16 0.76
N ARG A 133 -10.22 3.01 1.73
CA ARG A 133 -11.59 3.55 1.64
C ARG A 133 -11.64 5.05 1.88
N SER A 134 -10.83 5.54 2.81
CA SER A 134 -10.80 6.95 3.18
C SER A 134 -9.82 7.73 2.30
N ASP A 135 -10.33 8.73 1.58
CA ASP A 135 -9.49 9.62 0.76
C ASP A 135 -8.49 10.42 1.61
N LYS A 136 -8.94 10.91 2.77
CA LYS A 136 -8.11 11.62 3.72
C LYS A 136 -6.94 10.76 4.22
N GLU A 137 -7.21 9.48 4.51
CA GLU A 137 -6.19 8.53 4.95
C GLU A 137 -5.20 8.21 3.82
N SER A 138 -5.70 8.03 2.59
CA SER A 138 -4.84 7.79 1.42
C SER A 138 -3.89 8.96 1.16
N LEU A 139 -4.37 10.20 1.28
CA LEU A 139 -3.54 11.39 1.12
C LEU A 139 -2.50 11.56 2.24
N ALA A 140 -2.85 11.21 3.48
CA ALA A 140 -1.90 11.19 4.59
C ALA A 140 -0.81 10.13 4.38
N LEU A 141 -1.20 8.94 3.89
CA LEU A 141 -0.28 7.88 3.49
C LEU A 141 0.64 8.32 2.35
N MET A 142 0.13 8.99 1.32
CA MET A 142 0.94 9.55 0.23
C MET A 142 2.00 10.52 0.76
N ASN A 143 1.62 11.45 1.64
CA ASN A 143 2.58 12.38 2.27
C ASN A 143 3.63 11.65 3.12
N PHE A 144 3.22 10.60 3.84
CA PHE A 144 4.16 9.78 4.60
C PHE A 144 5.14 9.07 3.65
N LEU A 145 4.68 8.50 2.55
CA LEU A 145 5.52 7.78 1.60
C LEU A 145 6.47 8.70 0.82
N ASP A 146 6.04 9.91 0.48
CA ASP A 146 6.86 10.94 -0.16
C ASP A 146 8.07 11.33 0.71
N LYS A 147 7.87 11.43 2.03
CA LYS A 147 8.94 11.79 2.97
C LYS A 147 9.89 10.64 3.29
N ASN A 148 9.43 9.40 3.16
CA ASN A 148 10.12 8.24 3.72
C ASN A 148 10.56 7.22 2.66
N THR A 149 10.31 7.47 1.37
CA THR A 149 10.72 6.59 0.28
C THR A 149 11.37 7.34 -0.88
N SER A 150 12.14 6.62 -1.67
CA SER A 150 12.87 7.10 -2.86
C SER A 150 12.26 6.55 -4.16
N VAL A 151 11.03 6.03 -4.10
CA VAL A 151 10.32 5.39 -5.21
C VAL A 151 9.01 6.09 -5.50
N GLU A 152 8.52 5.96 -6.73
CA GLU A 152 7.19 6.46 -7.06
C GLU A 152 6.10 5.61 -6.39
N TRP A 153 5.10 6.33 -5.88
CA TRP A 153 3.81 5.77 -5.49
C TRP A 153 2.72 6.51 -6.24
N ALA A 154 1.73 5.78 -6.73
CA ALA A 154 0.54 6.35 -7.32
C ALA A 154 -0.65 6.15 -6.39
N ASN A 155 -1.53 7.15 -6.28
CA ASN A 155 -2.81 7.05 -5.60
C ASN A 155 -3.93 7.47 -6.55
N THR A 156 -4.79 6.52 -6.94
CA THR A 156 -5.93 6.78 -7.83
C THR A 156 -7.24 6.70 -7.04
N LEU A 157 -7.91 7.85 -6.87
CA LEU A 157 -9.26 7.92 -6.33
C LEU A 157 -10.27 7.61 -7.44
N MET A 158 -11.12 6.62 -7.20
CA MET A 158 -12.16 6.18 -8.11
C MET A 158 -13.51 6.16 -7.40
N LYS A 159 -14.57 6.44 -8.17
CA LYS A 159 -15.96 6.37 -7.69
C LYS A 159 -16.86 5.66 -8.69
N ASP A 160 -17.82 4.88 -8.21
CA ASP A 160 -18.90 4.34 -9.04
C ASP A 160 -20.14 5.24 -9.04
N THR A 161 -21.19 4.82 -9.75
CA THR A 161 -22.46 5.54 -9.85
C THR A 161 -23.30 5.50 -8.58
N GLN A 162 -22.95 4.65 -7.61
CA GLN A 162 -23.61 4.51 -6.32
C GLN A 162 -22.87 5.31 -5.22
N ASP A 163 -21.90 6.15 -5.60
CA ASP A 163 -21.02 6.92 -4.72
C ASP A 163 -20.12 6.04 -3.81
N ASN A 164 -19.95 4.76 -4.15
CA ASN A 164 -18.89 3.97 -3.55
C ASN A 164 -17.55 4.52 -4.03
N SER A 165 -16.62 4.73 -3.10
CA SER A 165 -15.29 5.27 -3.41
C SER A 165 -14.19 4.35 -2.94
N VAL A 166 -13.09 4.35 -3.69
CA VAL A 166 -11.87 3.63 -3.34
C VAL A 166 -10.67 4.40 -3.84
N ASN A 167 -9.65 4.51 -3.00
CA ASN A 167 -8.31 4.89 -3.39
C ASN A 167 -7.51 3.62 -3.65
N LEU A 168 -6.81 3.60 -4.78
CA LEU A 168 -5.86 2.56 -5.12
C LEU A 168 -4.45 3.15 -5.02
N LEU A 169 -3.80 2.91 -3.88
CA LEU A 169 -2.39 3.24 -3.67
C LEU A 169 -1.54 2.13 -4.28
N SER A 170 -0.50 2.45 -5.06
CA SER A 170 0.32 1.44 -5.71
C SER A 170 1.76 1.87 -5.94
N THR A 171 2.66 0.90 -6.02
CA THR A 171 4.06 1.10 -6.40
C THR A 171 4.60 -0.12 -7.16
N SER A 172 5.54 0.11 -8.05
CA SER A 172 6.40 -0.93 -8.63
C SER A 172 7.81 -0.93 -8.06
N HIS A 173 8.06 -0.16 -6.98
CA HIS A 173 9.37 0.02 -6.35
C HIS A 173 10.44 0.64 -7.27
N HIS A 174 10.01 1.39 -8.28
CA HIS A 174 10.89 2.09 -9.21
C HIS A 174 10.91 3.60 -8.89
N GLU A 175 12.05 4.23 -9.11
CA GLU A 175 12.29 5.64 -8.75
C GLU A 175 11.60 6.65 -9.66
N THR A 176 11.18 6.22 -10.86
CA THR A 176 10.70 7.11 -11.92
C THR A 176 9.42 6.63 -12.61
N THR A 177 8.81 5.55 -12.12
CA THR A 177 7.58 5.02 -12.72
C THR A 177 6.83 4.08 -11.78
N VAL A 178 5.51 3.98 -11.97
CA VAL A 178 4.66 2.93 -11.41
C VAL A 178 4.19 1.98 -12.53
N GLU A 179 4.96 0.91 -12.74
CA GLU A 179 4.66 -0.13 -13.73
C GLU A 179 3.41 -0.93 -13.35
N GLY A 180 2.57 -1.30 -14.32
CA GLY A 180 1.41 -2.18 -14.10
C GLY A 180 0.22 -1.57 -13.35
N GLY A 181 0.30 -0.29 -12.93
CA GLY A 181 -0.79 0.39 -12.21
C GLY A 181 -2.10 0.47 -13.01
N SER A 182 -2.01 0.74 -14.32
CA SER A 182 -3.18 0.81 -15.21
C SER A 182 -4.00 -0.48 -15.22
N HIS A 183 -3.36 -1.65 -15.17
CA HIS A 183 -4.06 -2.93 -15.14
C HIS A 183 -4.92 -3.09 -13.88
N GLN A 184 -4.43 -2.58 -12.75
CA GLN A 184 -5.16 -2.63 -11.48
C GLN A 184 -6.35 -1.65 -11.49
N ILE A 185 -6.16 -0.46 -12.05
CA ILE A 185 -7.22 0.54 -12.24
C ILE A 185 -8.32 0.01 -13.19
N SER A 186 -7.94 -0.65 -14.30
CA SER A 186 -8.90 -1.20 -15.27
C SER A 186 -9.90 -2.19 -14.65
N LYS A 187 -9.53 -2.91 -13.58
CA LYS A 187 -10.45 -3.81 -12.86
C LYS A 187 -11.63 -3.08 -12.22
N TYR A 188 -11.49 -1.80 -11.90
CA TYR A 188 -12.56 -0.95 -11.38
C TYR A 188 -13.30 -0.25 -12.50
N ILE A 189 -12.58 0.27 -13.51
CA ILE A 189 -13.21 0.87 -14.70
C ILE A 189 -14.18 -0.11 -15.36
N ASN A 190 -13.78 -1.38 -15.50
CA ASN A 190 -14.63 -2.44 -16.04
C ASN A 190 -15.87 -2.75 -15.17
N LYS A 191 -15.89 -2.28 -13.92
CA LYS A 191 -17.04 -2.36 -13.00
C LYS A 191 -17.85 -1.06 -12.95
N GLY A 192 -17.57 -0.11 -13.83
CA GLY A 192 -18.29 1.16 -13.92
C GLY A 192 -17.72 2.29 -13.05
N PHE A 193 -16.53 2.12 -12.46
CA PHE A 193 -15.88 3.21 -11.75
C PHE A 193 -15.28 4.25 -12.71
N GLN A 194 -15.34 5.51 -12.32
CA GLN A 194 -14.68 6.64 -12.94
C GLN A 194 -13.48 7.07 -12.08
N VAL A 195 -12.37 7.43 -12.71
CA VAL A 195 -11.24 8.07 -12.02
C VAL A 195 -11.60 9.52 -11.73
N ILE A 196 -11.55 9.89 -10.46
CA ILE A 196 -11.79 11.26 -10.00
C ILE A 196 -10.47 12.02 -9.89
N ARG A 197 -9.43 11.32 -9.39
CA ARG A 197 -8.12 11.91 -9.16
C ARG A 197 -7.03 10.86 -9.32
N ALA A 198 -5.96 11.22 -10.01
CA ALA A 198 -4.74 10.41 -10.10
C ALA A 198 -3.56 11.25 -9.61
N ASP A 199 -3.04 10.84 -8.45
CA ASP A 199 -1.86 11.44 -7.84
C ASP A 199 -0.68 10.50 -8.01
N HIS A 200 0.53 11.04 -8.14
CA HIS A 200 1.74 10.24 -8.00
C HIS A 200 2.90 11.02 -7.41
N ILE A 201 3.82 10.31 -6.77
CA ILE A 201 5.02 10.89 -6.16
C ILE A 201 6.10 10.98 -7.22
N HIS A 202 6.74 12.14 -7.33
CA HIS A 202 8.07 12.26 -7.92
C HIS A 202 9.09 12.34 -6.77
N PRO A 203 9.88 11.29 -6.50
CA PRO A 203 10.73 11.24 -5.31
C PRO A 203 11.97 12.14 -5.42
N THR A 204 12.37 12.55 -6.64
CA THR A 204 13.49 13.47 -6.83
C THR A 204 13.11 14.88 -6.37
N PRO A 205 13.84 15.51 -5.43
CA PRO A 205 13.55 16.88 -4.98
C PRO A 205 13.45 17.88 -6.14
N GLY A 206 12.36 18.65 -6.18
CA GLY A 206 12.13 19.66 -7.22
C GLY A 206 11.57 19.12 -8.54
N ALA A 207 11.38 17.80 -8.68
CA ALA A 207 10.66 17.22 -9.81
C ALA A 207 9.15 17.45 -9.63
N ILE A 208 8.68 18.59 -10.13
CA ILE A 208 7.29 19.08 -9.97
C ILE A 208 6.49 19.08 -11.27
N GLY A 209 7.11 18.71 -12.38
CA GLY A 209 6.53 18.75 -13.72
C GLY A 209 6.32 17.35 -14.29
N PRO A 210 5.26 17.12 -15.09
CA PRO A 210 4.99 15.82 -15.68
C PRO A 210 6.05 15.44 -16.72
N SER A 211 6.39 14.15 -16.75
CA SER A 211 7.10 13.54 -17.86
C SER A 211 6.23 13.50 -19.13
N GLY A 212 6.88 13.47 -20.30
CA GLY A 212 6.21 13.68 -21.60
C GLY A 212 5.21 12.59 -22.01
N GLU A 213 4.86 12.54 -23.31
CA GLU A 213 3.77 11.69 -23.84
C GLU A 213 3.93 10.18 -23.59
N LYS A 214 5.14 9.70 -23.31
CA LYS A 214 5.39 8.29 -22.95
C LYS A 214 5.35 8.01 -21.44
N GLY A 215 5.14 9.05 -20.63
CA GLY A 215 5.05 8.98 -19.17
C GLY A 215 3.75 9.60 -18.68
N ASP A 216 3.86 10.59 -17.80
CA ASP A 216 2.75 11.18 -17.04
C ASP A 216 1.66 11.74 -17.97
N MET A 217 2.05 12.53 -18.97
CA MET A 217 1.10 13.14 -19.91
C MET A 217 0.33 12.08 -20.70
N GLY A 218 1.00 11.03 -21.18
CA GLY A 218 0.35 9.93 -21.89
C GLY A 218 -0.57 9.11 -21.00
N HIS A 219 -0.16 8.84 -19.76
CA HIS A 219 -0.99 8.13 -18.80
C HIS A 219 -2.27 8.90 -18.48
N ALA A 220 -2.13 10.19 -18.20
CA ALA A 220 -3.24 11.07 -17.88
C ALA A 220 -4.20 11.25 -19.09
N ALA A 221 -3.68 11.41 -20.31
CA ALA A 221 -4.48 11.42 -21.53
C ALA A 221 -5.29 10.12 -21.71
N ASN A 222 -4.73 8.95 -21.34
CA ASN A 222 -5.46 7.68 -21.41
C ASN A 222 -6.56 7.57 -20.35
N ILE A 223 -6.35 8.11 -19.15
CA ILE A 223 -7.41 8.20 -18.12
C ILE A 223 -8.56 9.09 -18.63
N LEU A 224 -8.25 10.24 -19.23
CA LEU A 224 -9.26 11.19 -19.73
C LEU A 224 -10.20 10.60 -20.79
N LYS A 225 -9.76 9.58 -21.55
CA LYS A 225 -10.62 8.87 -22.51
C LYS A 225 -11.84 8.20 -21.84
N HIS A 226 -11.70 7.77 -20.59
CA HIS A 226 -12.77 7.12 -19.83
C HIS A 226 -13.34 7.99 -18.72
N SER A 227 -12.53 8.91 -18.18
CA SER A 227 -12.90 9.78 -17.06
C SER A 227 -12.50 11.23 -17.39
N PRO A 228 -13.32 11.94 -18.18
CA PRO A 228 -12.94 13.24 -18.77
C PRO A 228 -12.77 14.38 -17.75
N ASN A 229 -13.25 14.18 -16.52
CA ASN A 229 -13.16 15.16 -15.44
C ASN A 229 -12.08 14.81 -14.39
N ALA A 230 -11.22 13.83 -14.68
CA ALA A 230 -10.16 13.43 -13.77
C ALA A 230 -9.15 14.56 -13.54
N ILE A 231 -8.71 14.71 -12.28
CA ILE A 231 -7.66 15.65 -11.89
C ILE A 231 -6.34 14.91 -11.72
N PHE A 232 -5.24 15.50 -12.19
CA PHE A 232 -3.91 14.92 -12.10
C PHE A 232 -2.97 15.78 -11.27
N ARG A 233 -2.24 15.17 -10.33
CA ARG A 233 -1.32 15.89 -9.45
C ARG A 233 -0.03 15.12 -9.22
N ILE A 234 1.08 15.83 -9.16
CA ILE A 234 2.37 15.31 -8.72
C ILE A 234 2.57 15.72 -7.26
N LEU A 235 2.90 14.77 -6.39
CA LEU A 235 3.36 15.03 -5.03
C LEU A 235 4.89 15.07 -5.03
N ASN A 236 5.46 16.16 -4.54
CA ASN A 236 6.89 16.29 -4.31
C ASN A 236 7.11 17.11 -3.04
N GLN A 237 7.88 16.56 -2.09
CA GLN A 237 8.27 17.26 -0.86
C GLN A 237 7.06 17.83 -0.08
N GLY A 238 5.99 17.04 0.04
CA GLY A 238 4.78 17.36 0.78
C GLY A 238 3.85 18.35 0.09
N ARG A 239 4.08 18.67 -1.20
CA ARG A 239 3.25 19.59 -1.98
C ARG A 239 2.73 18.95 -3.24
N TYR A 240 1.45 19.19 -3.54
CA TYR A 240 0.79 18.73 -4.75
C TYR A 240 0.82 19.79 -5.85
N TYR A 241 1.21 19.38 -7.06
CA TYR A 241 1.30 20.20 -8.26
C TYR A 241 0.34 19.65 -9.31
N THR A 242 -0.73 20.41 -9.60
CA THR A 242 -1.71 20.01 -10.61
C THR A 242 -1.15 20.22 -12.01
N TYR A 243 -1.36 19.25 -12.90
CA TYR A 243 -1.01 19.36 -14.32
C TYR A 243 -2.19 18.96 -15.20
N LYS A 244 -2.11 19.33 -16.48
CA LYS A 244 -3.08 18.96 -17.51
C LYS A 244 -2.35 18.23 -18.64
N PRO A 245 -2.91 17.13 -19.16
CA PRO A 245 -2.37 16.40 -20.31
C PRO A 245 -2.44 17.21 -21.61
#